data_AF-A0A222X8Q5-F1
#
_entry.id   AF-A0A222X8Q5-F1
#
_cell.length_a   1.000
_cell.length_b   1.000
_cell.length_c   1.000
_cell.angle_alpha   90.00
_cell.angle_beta   90.00
_cell.angle_gamma   90.00
#
_symmetry.space_group_name_H-M   'P 1'
#
loop_
_entity.id
_entity.type
_entity.pdbx_description
1 polymer ?
#
loop_
_entity_poly.entity_id
_entity_poly.type
_entity_poly.pdbx_seq_one_letter_code
_entity_poly.pdbx_strand_id
1 'polypeptide(L)'
;MSAPLSGVRSQLELGEFQTSCVVESATGISHFALGEEVLVDIRVMHPQMLGAAFAQLEKVELYEGSRLVASGKFVRGAHEVRASFRGSSQSRV
;
A
#
# COMPACT_ATOMS: atom_id res chain seq x y z
N MET A 1 5.38 18.32 4.64
CA MET A 1 5.03 16.94 4.27
C MET A 1 4.49 16.97 2.86
N SER A 2 4.99 16.12 1.96
CA SER A 2 4.37 15.90 0.65
C SER A 2 3.42 14.71 0.75
N ALA A 3 2.22 14.85 0.21
CA ALA A 3 1.32 13.72 -0.01
C ALA A 3 2.04 12.67 -0.89
N PRO A 4 1.90 11.36 -0.60
CA PRO A 4 2.47 10.33 -1.46
C PRO A 4 1.87 10.42 -2.87
N LEU A 5 2.68 10.13 -3.87
CA LEU A 5 2.28 10.19 -5.27
C LEU A 5 1.75 8.84 -5.75
N SER A 6 0.85 8.86 -6.72
CA SER A 6 0.56 7.67 -7.52
C SER A 6 1.83 7.17 -8.21
N GLY A 7 2.06 5.86 -8.21
CA GLY A 7 3.29 5.23 -8.68
C GLY A 7 4.39 5.11 -7.62
N VAL A 8 4.10 5.44 -6.35
CA VAL A 8 5.05 5.28 -5.26
C VAL A 8 5.42 3.81 -5.05
N ARG A 9 6.70 3.56 -4.77
CA ARG A 9 7.18 2.24 -4.37
C ARG A 9 7.09 2.10 -2.85
N SER A 10 6.51 0.99 -2.41
CA SER A 10 6.37 0.64 -1.00
C SER A 10 6.63 -0.85 -0.81
N GLN A 11 6.63 -1.27 0.45
CA GLN A 11 6.73 -2.67 0.84
C GLN A 11 5.35 -3.14 1.33
N LEU A 12 4.82 -4.20 0.75
CA LEU A 12 3.61 -4.85 1.21
C LEU A 12 3.97 -5.95 2.20
N GLU A 13 3.36 -5.90 3.38
CA GLU A 13 3.44 -6.98 4.38
C GLU A 13 2.53 -8.14 3.98
N LEU A 14 3.06 -9.37 4.01
CA LEU A 14 2.37 -10.61 3.62
C LEU A 14 2.47 -11.66 4.73
N GLY A 15 2.34 -11.22 5.99
CA GLY A 15 2.40 -12.08 7.16
C GLY A 15 3.83 -12.42 7.58
N GLU A 16 4.45 -13.41 6.93
CA GLU A 16 5.80 -13.87 7.29
C GLU A 16 6.92 -13.17 6.51
N PHE A 17 6.59 -12.41 5.47
CA PHE A 17 7.56 -11.70 4.64
C PHE A 17 6.99 -10.42 4.04
N GLN A 18 7.89 -9.55 3.60
CA GLN A 18 7.56 -8.32 2.88
C GLN A 18 7.96 -8.44 1.41
N THR A 19 7.19 -7.80 0.51
CA THR A 19 7.53 -7.70 -0.91
C THR A 19 7.46 -6.26 -1.40
N SER A 20 8.31 -5.90 -2.36
CA SER A 20 8.22 -4.60 -3.01
C SER A 20 6.99 -4.54 -3.92
N CYS A 21 6.25 -3.43 -3.83
CA CYS A 21 5.10 -3.15 -4.68
C CYS A 21 5.11 -1.70 -5.17
N VAL A 22 4.40 -1.46 -6.27
CA VAL A 22 4.02 -0.14 -6.74
C VAL A 22 2.57 0.09 -6.37
N VAL A 23 2.27 1.26 -5.83
CA VAL A 23 0.92 1.70 -5.48
C VAL A 23 0.48 2.75 -6.47
N GLU A 24 -0.57 2.45 -7.23
CA GLU A 24 -1.13 3.34 -8.25
C GLU A 24 -2.54 3.75 -7.87
N SER A 25 -2.96 4.93 -8.30
CA SER A 25 -4.34 5.36 -8.15
C SER A 25 -5.26 4.61 -9.10
N ALA A 26 -6.32 4.01 -8.56
CA ALA A 26 -7.36 3.37 -9.38
C ALA A 26 -8.33 4.40 -10.00
N THR A 27 -8.32 5.65 -9.52
CA THR A 27 -9.25 6.72 -9.96
C THR A 27 -8.56 7.83 -10.77
N GLY A 28 -7.26 7.71 -11.04
CA GLY A 28 -6.48 8.70 -11.80
C GLY A 28 -6.00 9.91 -11.00
N ILE A 29 -6.20 9.95 -9.67
CA ILE A 29 -5.61 10.99 -8.81
C ILE A 29 -4.08 10.88 -8.74
N SER A 30 -3.39 12.01 -8.75
CA SER A 30 -1.92 12.07 -8.76
C SER A 30 -1.28 12.04 -7.36
N HIS A 31 -2.02 12.47 -6.35
CA HIS A 31 -1.57 12.54 -4.95
C HIS A 31 -2.59 11.87 -4.04
N PHE A 32 -2.13 11.11 -3.06
CA PHE A 32 -2.97 10.46 -2.06
C PHE A 32 -3.15 11.37 -0.85
N ALA A 33 -4.39 11.79 -0.60
CA ALA A 33 -4.74 12.55 0.60
C ALA A 33 -4.45 11.73 1.86
N LEU A 34 -3.82 12.36 2.86
CA LEU A 34 -3.52 11.72 4.12
C LEU A 34 -4.78 11.60 4.98
N GLY A 35 -4.97 10.44 5.61
CA GLY A 35 -6.11 10.16 6.49
C GLY A 35 -7.43 9.87 5.78
N GLU A 36 -7.49 10.04 4.45
CA GLU A 36 -8.66 9.66 3.65
C GLU A 36 -8.52 8.24 3.12
N GLU A 37 -9.64 7.55 2.90
CA GLU A 37 -9.65 6.29 2.16
C GLU A 37 -9.65 6.57 0.66
N VAL A 38 -8.64 6.06 -0.02
CA VAL A 38 -8.49 6.15 -1.46
C VAL A 38 -8.44 4.76 -2.08
N LEU A 39 -8.96 4.67 -3.30
CA LEU A 39 -8.92 3.45 -4.08
C LEU A 39 -7.60 3.37 -4.84
N VAL A 40 -6.85 2.29 -4.62
CA VAL A 40 -5.53 2.08 -5.21
C VAL A 40 -5.40 0.69 -5.80
N ASP A 41 -4.59 0.58 -6.84
CA ASP A 41 -4.12 -0.67 -7.40
C ASP A 41 -2.74 -1.00 -6.82
N ILE A 42 -2.57 -2.23 -6.34
CA ILE A 42 -1.30 -2.71 -5.82
C ILE A 42 -0.68 -3.70 -6.79
N ARG A 43 0.47 -3.30 -7.34
CA ARG A 43 1.25 -4.13 -8.25
C ARG A 43 2.55 -4.57 -7.60
N VAL A 44 2.57 -5.81 -7.18
CA VAL A 44 3.77 -6.48 -6.65
C VAL A 44 4.82 -6.69 -7.73
N MET A 45 6.09 -6.45 -7.42
CA MET A 45 7.17 -6.49 -8.42
C MET A 45 7.65 -7.91 -8.76
N HIS A 46 7.46 -8.87 -7.84
CA HIS A 46 7.87 -10.27 -8.01
C HIS A 46 6.70 -11.23 -7.76
N PRO A 47 5.66 -11.23 -8.63
CA PRO A 47 4.43 -11.98 -8.42
C PRO A 47 4.61 -13.49 -8.29
N GLN A 48 5.63 -14.05 -8.93
CA GLN A 48 5.94 -15.48 -8.89
C GLN A 48 6.27 -16.01 -7.49
N MET A 49 6.64 -15.14 -6.54
CA MET A 49 6.96 -15.54 -5.16
C MET A 49 5.74 -15.51 -4.23
N LEU A 50 4.57 -15.12 -4.72
CA LEU A 50 3.44 -14.70 -3.88
C LEU A 50 2.36 -15.75 -3.68
N GLY A 51 2.36 -16.82 -4.49
CA GLY A 51 1.55 -18.02 -4.31
C GLY A 51 0.15 -17.77 -3.73
N ALA A 52 -0.20 -18.53 -2.69
CA ALA A 52 -1.45 -18.37 -1.95
C ALA A 52 -1.42 -17.23 -0.92
N ALA A 53 -0.23 -16.72 -0.56
CA ALA A 53 -0.07 -15.72 0.50
C ALA A 53 -0.81 -14.42 0.15
N PHE A 54 -0.67 -13.95 -1.10
CA PHE A 54 -1.37 -12.75 -1.56
C PHE A 54 -2.90 -12.91 -1.58
N ALA A 55 -3.39 -14.10 -1.94
CA ALA A 55 -4.82 -14.39 -1.97
C ALA A 55 -5.47 -14.53 -0.58
N GLN A 56 -4.66 -14.79 0.45
CA GLN A 56 -5.12 -14.95 1.83
C GLN A 56 -5.05 -13.66 2.66
N LEU A 57 -4.58 -12.55 2.09
CA LEU A 57 -4.57 -11.28 2.84
C LEU A 57 -5.98 -10.74 3.03
N GLU A 58 -6.38 -10.69 4.30
CA GLU A 58 -7.58 -9.99 4.73
C GLU A 58 -7.36 -8.48 4.91
N LYS A 59 -6.10 -8.07 5.10
CA LYS A 59 -5.67 -6.71 5.37
C LYS A 59 -4.45 -6.36 4.54
N VAL A 60 -4.37 -5.13 4.06
CA VAL A 60 -3.20 -4.59 3.38
C VAL A 60 -2.47 -3.64 4.31
N GLU A 61 -1.17 -3.81 4.43
CA GLU A 61 -0.29 -2.88 5.14
C GLU A 61 0.92 -2.55 4.27
N LEU A 62 1.16 -1.25 4.09
CA LEU A 62 2.21 -0.73 3.25
C LEU A 62 3.26 -0.02 4.11
N TYR A 63 4.52 -0.30 3.84
CA TYR A 63 5.67 0.16 4.61
C TYR A 63 6.69 0.90 3.73
N GLU A 64 7.42 1.82 4.36
CA GLU A 64 8.66 2.41 3.85
C GLU A 64 9.76 2.16 4.88
N GLY A 65 10.60 1.13 4.63
CA GLY A 65 11.50 0.64 5.66
C GLY A 65 10.72 0.01 6.80
N SER A 66 10.95 0.43 8.04
CA SER A 66 10.22 -0.05 9.22
C SER A 66 8.92 0.71 9.50
N ARG A 67 8.58 1.72 8.70
CA ARG A 67 7.46 2.62 8.98
C ARG A 67 6.22 2.22 8.20
N LEU A 68 5.11 1.96 8.91
CA LEU A 68 3.80 1.81 8.29
C LEU A 68 3.33 3.15 7.71
N VAL A 69 3.10 3.17 6.40
CA VAL A 69 2.69 4.37 5.65
C VAL A 69 1.25 4.32 5.15
N ALA A 70 0.66 3.14 5.00
CA ALA A 70 -0.76 3.01 4.70
C ALA A 70 -1.32 1.68 5.17
N SER A 71 -2.63 1.63 5.40
CA SER A 71 -3.35 0.40 5.71
C SER A 71 -4.68 0.37 4.99
N GLY A 72 -5.14 -0.81 4.59
CA GLY A 72 -6.33 -0.95 3.77
C GLY A 72 -6.92 -2.35 3.73
N LYS A 73 -7.92 -2.54 2.88
CA LYS A 73 -8.57 -3.82 2.60
C LYS A 73 -8.85 -3.97 1.11
N PHE A 74 -8.79 -5.20 0.61
CA PHE A 74 -9.17 -5.52 -0.76
C PHE A 74 -10.66 -5.28 -0.98
N VAL A 75 -11.00 -4.72 -2.14
CA VAL A 75 -12.38 -4.46 -2.56
C VAL A 75 -12.62 -5.23 -3.86
N ARG A 76 -13.20 -6.44 -3.72
CA ARG A 76 -13.67 -7.32 -4.80
C ARG A 76 -12.73 -7.40 -6.02
N GLY A 77 -11.73 -8.26 -5.92
CA GLY A 77 -10.68 -8.45 -6.92
C GLY A 77 -9.34 -8.55 -6.19
N ALA A 78 -8.37 -9.26 -6.75
CA ALA A 78 -7.12 -9.52 -6.03
C ALA A 78 -6.21 -8.26 -5.91
N HIS A 79 -6.44 -7.19 -6.67
CA HIS A 79 -5.47 -6.10 -6.82
C HIS A 79 -5.96 -4.72 -6.39
N GLU A 80 -7.28 -4.54 -6.24
CA GLU A 80 -7.89 -3.25 -5.90
C GLU A 80 -8.08 -3.14 -4.39
N VAL A 81 -7.60 -2.04 -3.80
CA VAL A 81 -7.52 -1.85 -2.36
C VAL A 81 -8.08 -0.49 -1.98
N ARG A 82 -8.92 -0.45 -0.96
CA ARG A 82 -9.22 0.80 -0.25
C ARG A 82 -8.17 0.99 0.83
N ALA A 83 -7.28 1.94 0.64
CA ALA A 83 -6.17 2.23 1.54
C ALA A 83 -6.25 3.65 2.08
N SER A 84 -5.83 3.84 3.33
CA SER A 84 -5.65 5.16 3.91
C SER A 84 -4.19 5.41 4.24
N PHE A 85 -3.65 6.52 3.71
CA PHE A 85 -2.25 6.90 3.83
C PHE A 85 -2.01 7.75 5.08
N ARG A 86 -0.88 7.52 5.73
CA ARG A 86 -0.47 8.17 6.98
C ARG A 86 0.69 9.13 6.72
N GLY A 87 0.62 10.31 7.33
CA GLY A 87 1.77 11.22 7.42
C GLY A 87 2.85 10.65 8.34
N SER A 88 4.13 10.89 8.04
CA SER A 88 5.26 10.65 8.95
C SER A 88 5.22 11.64 10.12
N SER A 89 4.70 11.26 11.28
CA SER A 89 5.06 12.02 12.50
C SER A 89 6.57 11.91 12.70
N GLN A 90 7.33 12.93 12.28
CA GLN A 90 8.63 13.17 12.86
C GLN A 90 8.37 13.58 14.31
N SER A 91 8.74 12.70 15.26
CA SER A 91 9.07 13.19 16.60
C SER A 91 10.21 14.19 16.40
N ARG A 92 9.90 15.48 16.59
CA ARG A 92 10.94 16.49 16.76
C ARG A 92 11.71 16.11 18.02
N VAL A 93 12.99 15.78 17.86
CA VAL A 93 13.99 15.93 18.92
C VAL A 93 14.52 17.35 18.83
#